data_AF-A0A9D1VIK2-F1
#
_entry.id   AF-A0A9D1VIK2-F1
#
_cell.length_a   1.000
_cell.length_b   1.000
_cell.length_c   1.000
_cell.angle_alpha   90.00
_cell.angle_beta   90.00
_cell.angle_gamma   90.00
#
_symmetry.space_group_name_H-M   'P 1'
#
loop_
_entity.id
_entity.type
_entity.pdbx_description
1 polymer ?
#
loop_
_entity_poly.entity_id
_entity_poly.type
_entity_poly.pdbx_seq_one_letter_code
_entity_poly.pdbx_strand_id
1 'polypeptide(L)' 'MLNISEDSDLALVEFILYGVAQVKLFPSDKTVKVVLPQQDNVKIGDIYSISNDHSQLILN' A
#
# COMPACT_ATOMS: atom_id res chain seq x y z
N MET A 1 -1.34 3.58 17.12
CA MET A 1 -0.54 4.60 16.41
C MET A 1 0.14 3.89 15.26
N LEU A 2 -0.11 4.32 14.01
CA LEU A 2 0.64 3.85 12.85
C LEU A 2 2.07 4.42 12.96
N ASN A 3 3.05 3.54 13.13
CA ASN A 3 4.46 3.92 13.16
C ASN A 3 4.93 4.04 11.71
N ILE A 4 4.70 5.20 11.11
CA ILE A 4 5.14 5.52 9.75
C ILE A 4 6.64 5.80 9.87
N SER A 5 7.49 4.92 9.34
CA SER A 5 8.92 5.27 9.21
C SER A 5 9.03 6.52 8.35
N GLU A 6 9.93 7.45 8.70
CA GLU A 6 10.07 8.75 8.01
C GLU A 6 10.31 8.63 6.48
N ASP A 7 10.63 7.44 5.98
CA ASP A 7 10.88 7.17 4.57
C ASP A 7 9.72 6.49 3.79
N SER A 8 8.59 6.15 4.43
CA SER A 8 7.49 5.42 3.74
C SER A 8 6.38 6.34 3.28
N ASP A 9 6.01 6.26 1.98
CA ASP A 9 4.81 6.91 1.45
C ASP A 9 3.54 6.22 1.99
N LEU A 10 2.40 6.91 1.85
CA LEU A 10 1.08 6.34 2.14
C LEU A 10 0.36 5.97 0.85
N ALA A 11 -0.39 4.87 0.89
CA ALA A 11 -1.09 4.35 -0.27
C ALA A 11 -2.53 3.92 0.08
N LEU A 12 -3.52 4.43 -0.66
CA LEU A 12 -4.91 3.99 -0.60
C LEU A 12 -5.08 2.75 -1.47
N VAL A 13 -5.62 1.65 -0.93
CA VAL A 13 -5.93 0.46 -1.71
C VAL A 13 -7.21 0.67 -2.52
N GLU A 14 -7.10 0.64 -3.84
CA GLU A 14 -8.23 0.81 -4.76
C GLU A 14 -8.80 -0.53 -5.21
N PHE A 15 -7.94 -1.53 -5.42
CA PHE A 15 -8.32 -2.83 -5.97
C PHE A 15 -7.32 -3.93 -5.61
N ILE A 16 -7.79 -5.18 -5.44
CA ILE A 16 -6.96 -6.35 -5.13
C ILE A 16 -7.29 -7.48 -6.11
N LEU A 17 -6.26 -8.06 -6.72
CA LEU A 17 -6.39 -9.21 -7.60
C LEU A 17 -5.18 -10.13 -7.45
N TYR A 18 -5.42 -11.39 -7.07
CA TYR A 18 -4.41 -12.47 -7.02
C TYR A 18 -3.03 -12.04 -6.45
N GLY A 19 -2.99 -11.61 -5.19
CA GLY A 19 -1.74 -11.23 -4.53
C GLY A 19 -1.14 -9.88 -4.97
N VAL A 20 -1.84 -9.12 -5.81
CA VAL A 20 -1.44 -7.77 -6.24
C VAL A 20 -2.52 -6.77 -5.86
N ALA A 21 -2.13 -5.62 -5.33
CA ALA A 21 -3.02 -4.48 -5.15
C ALA A 21 -2.68 -3.36 -6.14
N GLN A 22 -3.70 -2.68 -6.63
CA GLN A 22 -3.55 -1.35 -7.20
C GLN A 22 -3.81 -0.33 -6.08
N VAL A 23 -2.88 0.60 -5.92
CA VAL A 23 -2.94 1.59 -4.86
C VAL A 23 -2.68 2.99 -5.40
N LYS A 24 -3.29 4.00 -4.76
CA LYS A 24 -3.07 5.42 -5.05
C LYS A 24 -2.16 6.03 -4.00
N LEU A 25 -1.02 6.57 -4.41
CA LEU A 25 -0.02 7.16 -3.52
C LEU A 25 -0.44 8.56 -3.06
N PHE A 26 -0.25 8.86 -1.79
CA PHE A 26 -0.38 10.22 -1.24
C PHE A 26 0.99 10.85 -1.02
N PRO A 27 1.16 12.16 -1.30
CA PRO A 27 0.19 13.10 -1.86
C PRO A 27 0.19 13.16 -3.40
N SER A 28 1.00 12.32 -4.07
CA SER A 28 1.23 12.45 -5.52
C SER A 28 0.06 12.06 -6.42
N ASP A 29 -0.96 11.39 -5.86
CA ASP A 29 -2.10 10.80 -6.57
C ASP A 29 -1.71 9.79 -7.67
N LYS A 30 -0.44 9.37 -7.71
CA LYS A 30 0.07 8.38 -8.66
C LYS A 30 -0.47 7.00 -8.30
N THR A 31 -1.01 6.30 -9.29
CA THR A 31 -1.42 4.90 -9.13
C THR A 31 -0.26 3.95 -9.43
N VAL A 32 -0.03 2.97 -8.55
CA VAL A 32 0.99 1.93 -8.72
C VAL A 32 0.42 0.56 -8.40
N LYS A 33 1.10 -0.49 -8.87
CA LYS A 33 0.79 -1.88 -8.53
C LYS A 33 1.81 -2.39 -7.53
N VAL A 34 1.33 -2.99 -6.46
CA VAL A 34 2.15 -3.53 -5.37
C VAL A 34 1.84 -4.99 -5.16
N VAL A 35 2.88 -5.75 -4.82
CA VAL A 35 2.71 -7.12 -4.37
C VAL A 35 2.23 -7.08 -2.92
N LEU A 36 1.23 -7.90 -2.62
CA LEU A 36 0.73 -8.12 -1.26
C LEU A 36 1.50 -9.29 -0.66
N PRO A 37 2.37 -9.06 0.35
CA PRO A 37 3.11 -10.15 0.98
C PRO A 37 2.19 -11.14 1.70
N GLN A 38 1.04 -10.67 2.22
CA GLN A 38 -0.06 -11.49 2.74
C GLN A 38 -1.39 -10.84 2.39
N GLN A 39 -2.34 -11.62 1.84
CA GLN A 39 -3.64 -11.08 1.42
C GLN A 39 -4.63 -10.89 2.59
N ASP A 40 -4.47 -11.62 3.68
CA ASP A 40 -5.55 -11.81 4.67
C ASP A 40 -5.93 -10.54 5.46
N ASN A 41 -5.08 -9.51 5.44
CA ASN A 41 -5.25 -8.29 6.24
C ASN A 41 -5.33 -7.00 5.42
N VAL A 42 -5.38 -7.09 4.08
CA VAL A 42 -5.44 -5.92 3.20
C VAL A 42 -6.88 -5.67 2.78
N LYS A 43 -7.41 -4.48 3.06
CA LYS A 43 -8.77 -4.07 2.73
C LYS A 43 -8.77 -2.96 1.69
N ILE A 44 -9.68 -3.07 0.73
CA ILE A 44 -9.96 -1.98 -0.22
C ILE A 44 -10.53 -0.79 0.56
N GLY A 45 -10.04 0.41 0.26
CA GLY A 45 -10.44 1.66 0.92
C GLY A 45 -9.58 2.03 2.14
N ASP A 46 -8.76 1.11 2.65
CA ASP A 46 -7.84 1.39 3.75
C ASP A 46 -6.51 1.99 3.22
N ILE A 47 -5.85 2.76 4.08
CA ILE A 47 -4.55 3.39 3.79
C ILE A 47 -3.46 2.61 4.50
N TYR A 48 -2.42 2.25 3.75
CA TYR A 48 -1.26 1.52 4.24
C TYR A 48 0.03 2.29 3.95
N SER A 49 1.07 2.03 4.75
CA SER A 49 2.43 2.42 4.38
C SER A 49 2.92 1.53 3.22
N ILE A 50 3.72 2.11 2.33
CA ILE A 50 4.33 1.39 1.20
C ILE A 50 5.85 1.48 1.28
N SER A 51 6.54 0.47 0.78
CA SER A 51 8.00 0.48 0.63
C SER A 51 8.45 1.60 -0.32
N ASN A 52 9.67 2.12 -0.11
CA ASN A 52 10.20 3.27 -0.86
C ASN A 52 10.35 3.01 -2.37
N ASP A 53 10.50 1.75 -2.76
CA ASP A 53 10.54 1.30 -4.16
C ASP A 53 9.13 1.11 -4.76
N HIS A 54 8.08 1.40 -3.98
CA HIS A 54 6.68 1.23 -4.30
C HIS A 54 6.32 -0.19 -4.77
N SER A 55 7.03 -1.21 -4.28
CA SER A 55 6.80 -2.60 -4.67
C SER A 55 5.85 -3.35 -3.73
N GLN A 56 5.77 -2.96 -2.46
CA GLN A 56 5.11 -3.73 -1.41
C GLN A 56 4.40 -2.85 -0.39
N LEU A 57 3.23 -3.31 0.11
CA LEU A 57 2.59 -2.72 1.29
C LEU A 57 3.26 -3.22 2.58
N ILE A 58 3.39 -2.33 3.55
CA ILE A 58 3.88 -2.63 4.89
C ILE A 58 2.67 -2.90 5.79
N LEU A 59 2.57 -4.14 6.27
CA LEU A 59 1.49 -4.60 7.16
C LEU A 59 2.03 -4.67 8.59
N ASN A 60 1.39 -3.96 9.52
CA ASN A 60 1.70 -3.95 10.95
C ASN A 60 0.66 -4.73 11.75
#